data_AF-G0J394-F1
#
_entry.id   AF-G0J394-F1
#
_cell.length_a   1.000
_cell.length_b   1.000
_cell.length_c   1.000
_cell.angle_alpha   90.00
_cell.angle_beta   90.00
_cell.angle_gamma   90.00
#
_symmetry.space_group_name_H-M   'P 1'
#
loop_
_entity.id
_entity.type
_entity.pdbx_description
1 polymer ?
#
loop_
_entity_poly.entity_id
_entity_poly.type
_entity_poly.pdbx_seq_one_letter_code
_entity_poly.pdbx_strand_id
1 'polypeptide(L)'
;MKAYEIPISIPAFKMLKRDFGYTHYLKLGEINVHHKNWRTRKNMDTYFTELKKNQVMITIICPYASRGKLYVIARMIENTFSQKYLMYVEAAVSHDLDASEAIRKFMDKYDLALEEFEWETAWKKWQRHKKREKELDLIPLW
;
A
#
# COMPACT_ATOMS: atom_id res chain seq x y z
N MET A 1 -2.42 -25.70 4.25
CA MET A 1 -2.63 -24.27 3.92
C MET A 1 -4.12 -24.00 3.95
N LYS A 2 -4.54 -22.80 4.36
CA LYS A 2 -5.96 -22.39 4.41
C LYS A 2 -6.16 -21.09 3.63
N ALA A 3 -7.37 -20.88 3.14
CA ALA A 3 -7.77 -19.63 2.48
C ALA A 3 -8.35 -18.66 3.51
N TYR A 4 -7.99 -17.39 3.38
CA TYR A 4 -8.43 -16.30 4.23
C TYR A 4 -8.80 -15.10 3.38
N GLU A 5 -9.83 -14.37 3.78
CA GLU A 5 -10.17 -13.11 3.15
C GLU A 5 -9.58 -11.95 3.94
N ILE A 6 -8.95 -11.02 3.22
CA ILE A 6 -8.47 -9.77 3.81
C ILE A 6 -8.95 -8.58 2.99
N PRO A 7 -9.33 -7.46 3.62
CA PRO A 7 -9.63 -6.24 2.90
C PRO A 7 -8.32 -5.57 2.47
N ILE A 8 -8.26 -5.06 1.24
CA ILE A 8 -7.19 -4.19 0.74
C ILE A 8 -7.80 -3.04 -0.07
N SER A 9 -7.07 -1.96 -0.28
CA SER A 9 -7.51 -0.83 -1.07
C SER A 9 -7.65 -1.20 -2.55
N ILE A 10 -8.63 -0.58 -3.24
CA ILE A 10 -8.81 -0.74 -4.69
C ILE A 10 -7.52 -0.45 -5.48
N PRO A 11 -6.74 0.62 -5.16
CA PRO A 11 -5.48 0.85 -5.84
C PRO A 11 -4.46 -0.26 -5.66
N ALA A 12 -4.32 -0.80 -4.45
CA ALA A 12 -3.43 -1.93 -4.20
C ALA A 12 -3.90 -3.21 -4.91
N PHE A 13 -5.22 -3.43 -5.00
CA PHE A 13 -5.79 -4.53 -5.78
C PHE A 13 -5.50 -4.40 -7.28
N LYS A 14 -5.70 -3.21 -7.86
CA LYS A 14 -5.40 -2.94 -9.27
C LYS A 14 -3.91 -3.12 -9.57
N MET A 15 -3.03 -2.72 -8.66
CA MET A 15 -1.60 -3.02 -8.72
C MET A 15 -1.33 -4.53 -8.70
N LEU A 16 -1.93 -5.28 -7.77
CA LEU A 16 -1.78 -6.74 -7.70
C LEU A 16 -2.20 -7.44 -9.00
N LYS A 17 -3.33 -7.01 -9.58
CA LYS A 17 -3.84 -7.56 -10.84
C LYS A 17 -2.89 -7.26 -12.02
N ARG A 18 -2.40 -6.02 -12.12
CA ARG A 18 -1.59 -5.57 -13.26
C ARG A 18 -0.14 -6.05 -13.20
N ASP A 19 0.49 -5.97 -12.04
CA ASP A 19 1.92 -6.28 -11.89
C ASP A 19 2.19 -7.76 -11.59
N PHE A 20 1.31 -8.40 -10.82
CA PHE A 20 1.53 -9.76 -10.31
C PHE A 20 0.56 -10.78 -10.90
N GLY A 21 -0.32 -10.38 -11.82
CA GLY A 21 -1.29 -11.27 -12.46
C GLY A 21 -2.30 -11.87 -11.46
N TYR A 22 -2.59 -11.18 -10.35
CA TYR A 22 -3.57 -11.65 -9.38
C TYR A 22 -4.95 -11.77 -10.03
N THR A 23 -5.52 -12.97 -10.04
CA THR A 23 -6.85 -13.24 -10.61
C THR A 23 -7.88 -13.68 -9.58
N HIS A 24 -7.51 -14.62 -8.70
CA HIS A 24 -8.45 -15.23 -7.75
C HIS A 24 -7.90 -15.31 -6.32
N TYR A 25 -6.64 -15.72 -6.16
CA TYR A 25 -6.00 -15.86 -4.86
C TYR A 25 -4.50 -15.54 -4.89
N LEU A 26 -3.97 -15.13 -3.75
CA LEU A 26 -2.54 -14.89 -3.54
C LEU A 26 -2.00 -16.01 -2.66
N LYS A 27 -1.09 -16.84 -3.19
CA LYS A 27 -0.43 -17.87 -2.39
C LYS A 27 0.79 -17.27 -1.71
N LEU A 28 0.80 -17.29 -0.37
CA LEU A 28 1.93 -16.84 0.43
C LEU A 28 2.60 -18.02 1.10
N GLY A 29 3.93 -18.10 0.94
CA GLY A 29 4.79 -19.02 1.67
C GLY A 29 4.98 -18.60 3.12
N GLU A 30 6.04 -19.10 3.76
CA GLU A 30 6.35 -18.70 5.12
C GLU A 30 6.97 -17.29 5.17
N ILE A 31 6.32 -16.39 5.90
CA ILE A 31 6.79 -15.07 6.29
C ILE A 31 7.08 -15.08 7.80
N ASN A 32 8.35 -14.83 8.15
CA ASN A 32 8.76 -14.62 9.54
C ASN A 32 8.36 -13.22 10.00
N VAL A 33 7.12 -13.07 10.45
CA VAL A 33 6.63 -11.82 11.02
C VAL A 33 6.92 -11.81 12.53
N HIS A 34 8.00 -11.13 12.93
CA HIS A 34 8.27 -10.81 14.34
C HIS A 34 7.75 -9.42 14.68
N HIS A 35 6.63 -9.36 15.41
CA HIS A 35 6.44 -8.60 16.66
C HIS A 35 4.98 -8.24 16.96
N LYS A 36 4.64 -8.41 18.24
CA LYS A 36 3.46 -7.88 18.93
C LYS A 36 3.67 -6.38 19.19
N ASN A 37 2.93 -5.51 18.52
CA ASN A 37 2.70 -4.15 19.00
C ASN A 37 1.22 -4.01 19.44
N TRP A 38 0.98 -3.57 20.67
CA TRP A 38 -0.36 -3.53 21.28
C TRP A 38 -1.25 -2.45 20.65
N ARG A 39 -0.65 -1.33 20.19
CA ARG A 39 -1.35 -0.27 19.42
C ARG A 39 -1.94 -0.79 18.10
N THR A 40 -1.38 -1.87 17.57
CA THR A 40 -1.85 -2.52 16.35
C THR A 40 -3.16 -3.30 16.55
N ARG A 41 -3.47 -3.74 17.78
CA ARG A 41 -4.68 -4.55 18.06
C ARG A 41 -5.99 -3.79 17.83
N LYS A 42 -6.10 -2.56 18.35
CA LYS A 42 -7.33 -1.76 18.19
C LYS A 42 -7.61 -1.43 16.72
N ASN A 43 -6.55 -1.07 15.97
CA ASN A 43 -6.64 -0.83 14.52
C ASN A 43 -6.93 -2.11 13.73
N MET A 44 -6.45 -3.26 14.21
CA MET A 44 -6.64 -4.56 13.55
C MET A 44 -8.10 -5.01 13.59
N ASP A 45 -8.76 -4.89 14.75
CA ASP A 45 -10.16 -5.28 14.86
C ASP A 45 -11.04 -4.39 13.98
N THR A 46 -10.86 -3.06 14.03
CA THR A 46 -11.57 -2.12 13.15
C THR A 46 -11.33 -2.41 11.66
N TYR A 47 -10.11 -2.80 11.28
CA TYR A 47 -9.75 -3.06 9.88
C TYR A 47 -10.50 -4.25 9.26
N PHE A 48 -10.78 -5.28 10.06
CA PHE A 48 -11.53 -6.46 9.57
C PHE A 48 -13.04 -6.32 9.75
N THR A 49 -13.51 -5.48 10.68
CA THR A 49 -14.95 -5.30 10.93
C THR A 49 -15.58 -4.23 10.06
N GLU A 50 -14.84 -3.17 9.72
CA GLU A 50 -15.35 -2.02 8.96
C GLU A 50 -14.71 -1.97 7.58
N LEU A 51 -15.42 -2.50 6.58
CA LEU A 51 -15.00 -2.39 5.19
C LEU A 51 -15.21 -0.94 4.72
N LYS A 52 -14.12 -0.25 4.38
CA LYS A 52 -14.20 1.11 3.83
C LYS A 52 -14.69 1.06 2.38
N LYS A 53 -15.35 2.13 1.91
CA LYS A 53 -15.87 2.24 0.53
C LYS A 53 -14.83 1.97 -0.56
N ASN A 54 -13.55 2.26 -0.30
CA ASN A 54 -12.46 2.08 -1.26
C ASN A 54 -11.68 0.77 -1.04
N GLN A 55 -12.28 -0.24 -0.40
CA GLN A 55 -11.65 -1.54 -0.13
C GLN A 55 -12.36 -2.68 -0.85
N VAL A 56 -11.58 -3.70 -1.21
CA VAL A 56 -12.01 -4.95 -1.82
C VAL A 56 -11.45 -6.10 -1.01
N MET A 57 -12.23 -7.16 -0.86
CA MET A 57 -11.79 -8.40 -0.23
C MET A 57 -10.98 -9.23 -1.23
N ILE A 58 -9.77 -9.62 -0.85
CA ILE A 58 -8.95 -10.57 -1.61
C ILE A 58 -8.77 -11.87 -0.84
N THR A 59 -8.62 -12.96 -1.58
CA THR A 59 -8.37 -14.28 -1.02
C THR A 59 -6.87 -14.54 -0.95
N ILE A 60 -6.38 -14.89 0.23
CA ILE A 60 -5.00 -15.27 0.47
C ILE A 60 -4.95 -16.71 0.93
N ILE A 61 -4.12 -17.52 0.29
CA ILE A 61 -3.83 -18.90 0.68
C ILE A 61 -2.49 -18.90 1.42
N CYS A 62 -2.52 -19.13 2.73
CA CYS A 62 -1.32 -19.13 3.56
C CYS A 62 -1.43 -20.16 4.71
N PRO A 63 -0.31 -20.51 5.37
CA PRO A 63 -0.34 -21.35 6.58
C PRO A 63 -0.81 -20.57 7.82
N TYR A 64 -1.00 -19.25 7.73
CA TYR A 64 -1.24 -18.37 8.87
C TYR A 64 -2.72 -18.17 9.18
N ALA A 65 -3.15 -18.58 10.38
CA ALA A 65 -4.53 -18.40 10.83
C ALA A 65 -4.77 -17.15 11.70
N SER A 66 -3.73 -16.45 12.14
CA SER A 66 -3.91 -15.35 13.10
C SER A 66 -4.28 -14.04 12.40
N ARG A 67 -5.34 -13.38 12.89
CA ARG A 67 -5.77 -12.03 12.43
C ARG A 67 -4.61 -11.04 12.39
N GLY A 68 -3.68 -11.10 13.35
CA GLY A 68 -2.50 -10.24 13.38
C GLY A 68 -1.57 -10.44 12.19
N LYS A 69 -1.31 -11.69 11.79
CA LYS A 69 -0.47 -11.97 10.62
C LYS A 69 -1.18 -11.57 9.32
N LEU A 70 -2.48 -11.85 9.22
CA LEU A 70 -3.31 -11.43 8.08
C LEU A 70 -3.35 -9.90 7.93
N TYR A 71 -3.47 -9.17 9.04
CA TYR A 71 -3.39 -7.71 9.05
C TYR A 71 -2.03 -7.21 8.58
N VAL A 72 -0.93 -7.81 9.06
CA VAL A 72 0.41 -7.43 8.61
C VAL A 72 0.57 -7.64 7.12
N ILE A 73 0.10 -8.77 6.58
CA ILE A 73 0.11 -9.04 5.14
C ILE A 73 -0.66 -7.96 4.38
N ALA A 74 -1.87 -7.63 4.82
CA ALA A 74 -2.67 -6.57 4.22
C ALA A 74 -1.92 -5.23 4.21
N ARG A 75 -1.32 -4.86 5.36
CA ARG A 75 -0.53 -3.63 5.49
C ARG A 75 0.74 -3.63 4.65
N MET A 76 1.38 -4.78 4.46
CA MET A 76 2.55 -4.91 3.58
C MET A 76 2.16 -4.62 2.14
N ILE A 77 1.07 -5.21 1.65
CA ILE A 77 0.55 -4.97 0.29
C ILE A 77 0.29 -3.46 0.07
N GLU A 78 -0.40 -2.82 1.01
CA GLU A 78 -0.71 -1.37 0.97
C GLU A 78 0.57 -0.50 0.99
N ASN A 79 1.55 -0.92 1.78
CA ASN A 79 2.83 -0.23 1.87
C ASN A 79 3.62 -0.37 0.58
N THR A 80 3.63 -1.55 -0.04
CA THR A 80 4.27 -1.78 -1.33
C THR A 80 3.67 -0.89 -2.40
N PHE A 81 2.34 -0.76 -2.46
CA PHE A 81 1.70 0.19 -3.37
C PHE A 81 2.13 1.63 -3.10
N SER A 82 2.12 2.05 -1.83
CA SER A 82 2.49 3.41 -1.44
C SER A 82 3.95 3.74 -1.79
N GLN A 83 4.87 2.81 -1.55
CA GLN A 83 6.29 2.96 -1.90
C GLN A 83 6.47 3.02 -3.41
N LYS A 84 5.81 2.14 -4.16
CA LYS A 84 5.89 2.13 -5.62
C LYS A 84 5.36 3.43 -6.23
N TYR A 85 4.28 3.97 -5.67
CA TYR A 85 3.75 5.28 -6.03
C TYR A 85 4.79 6.38 -5.81
N LEU A 86 5.36 6.46 -4.60
CA LEU A 86 6.32 7.51 -4.25
C LEU A 86 7.56 7.44 -5.15
N MET A 87 8.15 6.25 -5.31
CA MET A 87 9.33 6.05 -6.17
C MET A 87 9.04 6.38 -7.64
N TYR A 88 7.86 6.03 -8.14
CA TYR A 88 7.48 6.36 -9.52
C TYR A 88 7.39 7.87 -9.73
N VAL A 89 6.71 8.57 -8.81
CA VAL A 89 6.56 10.03 -8.90
C VAL A 89 7.92 10.71 -8.76
N GLU A 90 8.74 10.26 -7.82
CA GLU A 90 10.08 10.79 -7.62
C GLU A 90 10.98 10.62 -8.84
N ALA A 91 11.00 9.41 -9.43
CA ALA A 91 11.76 9.15 -10.64
C ALA A 91 11.25 9.97 -11.84
N ALA A 92 9.93 10.17 -11.96
CA ALA A 92 9.39 11.01 -13.03
C ALA A 92 9.79 12.48 -12.84
N VAL A 93 9.74 12.98 -11.61
CA VAL A 93 10.12 14.36 -11.26
C VAL A 93 11.62 14.59 -11.42
N SER A 94 12.47 13.60 -11.13
CA SER A 94 13.92 13.71 -11.36
C SER A 94 14.30 13.73 -12.85
N HIS A 95 13.40 13.27 -13.73
CA HIS A 95 13.50 13.36 -15.18
C HIS A 95 12.70 14.54 -15.76
N ASP A 96 12.58 15.63 -15.00
CA ASP A 96 11.95 16.90 -15.40
C ASP A 96 10.45 16.82 -15.76
N LEU A 97 9.74 15.77 -15.33
CA LEU A 97 8.29 15.72 -15.45
C LEU A 97 7.63 16.49 -14.32
N ASP A 98 6.59 17.28 -14.63
CA ASP A 98 5.81 17.92 -13.57
C ASP A 98 5.17 16.86 -12.66
N ALA A 99 5.22 17.11 -11.35
CA ALA A 99 4.77 16.16 -10.36
C ALA A 99 3.26 15.87 -10.48
N SER A 100 2.45 16.85 -10.92
CA SER A 100 1.03 16.59 -11.19
C SER A 100 0.81 15.65 -12.38
N GLU A 101 1.63 15.79 -13.43
CA GLU A 101 1.58 14.90 -14.59
C GLU A 101 2.11 13.49 -14.26
N ALA A 102 3.16 13.39 -13.43
CA ALA A 102 3.68 12.13 -12.93
C ALA A 102 2.61 11.31 -12.19
N ILE A 103 1.85 11.97 -11.31
CA ILE A 103 0.78 11.32 -10.55
C ILE A 103 -0.36 10.90 -11.49
N ARG A 104 -0.73 11.72 -12.48
CA ARG A 104 -1.74 11.34 -13.49
C ARG A 104 -1.31 10.09 -14.26
N LYS A 105 -0.08 10.07 -14.78
CA LYS A 105 0.47 8.90 -15.50
C LYS A 105 0.50 7.65 -14.62
N PHE A 106 0.78 7.80 -13.32
CA PHE A 106 0.70 6.67 -12.39
C PHE A 106 -0.74 6.16 -12.22
N MET A 107 -1.71 7.07 -12.10
CA MET A 107 -3.12 6.71 -12.01
C MET A 107 -3.59 6.02 -13.29
N ASP A 108 -3.25 6.54 -14.46
CA ASP A 108 -3.56 5.94 -15.76
C ASP A 108 -2.92 4.54 -15.88
N LYS A 109 -1.69 4.38 -15.38
CA LYS A 109 -1.01 3.07 -15.33
C LYS A 109 -1.76 2.05 -14.48
N TYR A 110 -2.56 2.41 -13.50
CA TYR A 110 -3.34 1.42 -12.75
C TYR A 110 -4.85 1.58 -12.94
N ASP A 111 -5.29 2.39 -13.91
CA ASP A 111 -6.68 2.71 -14.17
C ASP A 111 -7.40 3.16 -12.88
N LEU A 112 -6.78 4.06 -12.11
CA LEU A 112 -7.28 4.54 -10.82
C LEU A 112 -8.24 5.71 -11.03
N ALA A 113 -9.44 5.61 -10.47
CA ALA A 113 -10.35 6.76 -10.43
C ALA A 113 -9.90 7.77 -9.35
N LEU A 114 -10.22 9.05 -9.57
CA LEU A 114 -9.99 10.12 -8.59
C LEU A 114 -10.69 9.87 -7.23
N GLU A 115 -11.81 9.16 -7.25
CA GLU A 115 -12.56 8.80 -6.04
C GLU A 115 -11.88 7.66 -5.25
N GLU A 116 -11.17 6.78 -5.96
CA GLU A 116 -10.40 5.67 -5.38
C GLU A 116 -9.05 6.15 -4.83
N PHE A 117 -8.55 7.26 -5.38
CA PHE A 117 -7.25 7.84 -5.07
C PHE A 117 -7.42 9.29 -4.62
N GLU A 118 -7.44 9.53 -3.31
CA GLU A 118 -7.52 10.87 -2.73
C GLU A 118 -6.33 11.75 -3.18
N TRP A 119 -6.51 12.47 -4.29
CA TRP A 119 -5.46 13.22 -4.98
C TRP A 119 -4.77 14.25 -4.07
N GLU A 120 -5.57 14.98 -3.30
CA GLU A 120 -5.06 15.97 -2.34
C GLU A 120 -4.22 15.32 -1.24
N THR A 121 -4.59 14.10 -0.82
CA THR A 121 -3.83 13.30 0.14
C THR A 121 -2.56 12.74 -0.49
N ALA A 122 -2.59 12.35 -1.76
CA ALA A 122 -1.44 11.81 -2.49
C ALA A 122 -0.37 12.87 -2.74
N TRP A 123 -0.78 14.08 -3.11
CA TRP A 123 0.10 15.25 -3.22
C TRP A 123 0.72 15.62 -1.88
N LYS A 124 -0.10 15.76 -0.83
CA LYS A 124 0.38 16.03 0.53
C LYS A 124 1.31 14.93 1.06
N LYS A 125 1.07 13.67 0.71
CA LYS A 125 1.95 12.53 1.07
C LYS A 125 3.32 12.67 0.42
N TRP A 126 3.38 12.98 -0.88
CA TRP A 126 4.65 13.23 -1.57
C TRP A 126 5.38 14.45 -0.99
N GLN A 127 4.69 15.56 -0.75
CA GLN A 127 5.29 16.74 -0.12
C GLN A 127 5.87 16.44 1.27
N ARG A 128 5.17 15.64 2.10
CA ARG A 128 5.68 15.18 3.40
C ARG A 128 6.90 14.27 3.26
N HIS A 129 6.92 13.40 2.25
CA HIS A 129 8.09 12.57 1.94
C HIS A 129 9.31 13.43 1.64
N LYS A 130 9.17 14.36 0.69
CA LYS A 130 10.21 15.33 0.29
C LYS A 130 10.70 16.17 1.47
N LYS A 131 9.79 16.55 2.37
CA LYS A 131 10.14 17.28 3.60
C LYS A 131 10.97 16.42 4.56
N ARG A 132 10.58 15.16 4.76
CA ARG A 132 11.34 14.21 5.58
C ARG A 132 12.74 13.94 5.05
N GLU A 133 12.89 13.78 3.73
CA GLU A 133 14.20 13.56 3.13
C GLU A 133 15.11 14.77 3.33
N LYS A 134 14.59 15.99 3.12
CA LYS A 134 15.33 17.22 3.46
C LYS A 134 15.71 17.28 4.93
N GLU A 135 14.82 16.88 5.85
CA GLU A 135 15.13 16.82 7.28
C GLU A 135 16.19 15.77 7.61
N LEU A 136 16.22 14.62 6.92
CA LEU A 136 17.24 13.59 7.08
C LEU A 136 18.59 14.01 6.50
N ASP A 137 18.61 14.70 5.35
CA ASP A 137 19.82 15.30 4.77
C ASP A 137 20.41 16.41 5.66
N LEU A 138 19.57 17.07 6.47
CA LEU A 138 19.97 18.10 7.42
C LEU A 138 20.50 17.54 8.75
N ILE A 139 20.29 16.25 9.05
CA ILE A 139 20.86 15.60 10.23
C ILE A 139 22.25 15.12 9.82
N PRO A 140 23.32 15.76 10.32
CA PRO A 140 24.62 15.39 9.85
C PRO A 140 25.01 14.04 10.48
N LEU A 141 25.49 13.13 9.64
CA LEU A 141 25.88 11.77 10.01
C LEU A 141 27.23 11.81 10.76
N TRP A 142 27.25 12.30 11.99
CA TRP A 142 28.37 12.18 12.93
C TRP A 142 27.87 12.00 14.35
#